data_AF-A0A699ZD34-F1
#
_entry.id   AF-A0A699ZD34-F1
#
_cell.length_a   1.000
_cell.length_b   1.000
_cell.length_c   1.000
_cell.angle_alpha   90.00
_cell.angle_beta   90.00
_cell.angle_gamma   90.00
#
_symmetry.space_group_name_H-M   'P 1'
#
loop_
_entity.id
_entity.type
_entity.pdbx_description
1 polymer ?
#
loop_
_entity_poly.entity_id
_entity_poly.type
_entity_poly.pdbx_seq_one_letter_code
_entity_poly.pdbx_strand_id
1 'polypeptide(L)'
;MCVAAVAACRFSSGLAQCRVGPALSAKYGMAQDNQQRVVSVTNTTTFQQAWFNEVRGRKPQTFTASQTLVDPTGGGGPGKCDFCDWENMTAQDSWGRHDRPHAVTASNLFKYGEPFHGLALFKHHDPLAFSHQQLADLLAVSQS
;
A
#
# COMPACT_ATOMS: atom_id res chain seq x y z
N MET A 1 17.01 11.62 -21.02
CA MET A 1 17.86 10.51 -20.56
C MET A 1 17.02 9.65 -19.62
N CYS A 2 16.66 8.44 -20.04
CA CYS A 2 15.78 7.53 -19.30
C CYS A 2 16.46 6.17 -19.20
N VAL A 3 17.40 6.02 -18.27
CA VAL A 3 17.98 4.72 -17.88
C VAL A 3 18.50 4.84 -16.44
N ALA A 4 17.71 4.43 -15.45
CA ALA A 4 18.20 3.91 -14.15
C ALA A 4 17.02 3.60 -13.20
N ALA A 5 16.36 2.47 -13.41
CA ALA A 5 15.60 1.81 -12.34
C ALA A 5 15.35 0.32 -12.66
N VAL A 6 16.40 -0.43 -13.05
CA VAL A 6 16.42 -1.86 -12.69
C VAL A 6 16.91 -1.90 -11.26
N ALA A 7 16.07 -1.44 -10.33
CA ALA A 7 16.41 -1.43 -8.92
C ALA A 7 16.36 -2.87 -8.39
N ALA A 8 17.54 -3.38 -8.03
CA ALA A 8 17.76 -4.08 -6.77
C ALA A 8 16.90 -5.33 -6.52
N CYS A 9 16.85 -6.29 -7.45
CA CYS A 9 16.26 -7.61 -7.18
C CYS A 9 17.28 -8.73 -7.39
N ARG A 10 17.46 -9.58 -6.37
CA ARG A 10 18.19 -10.84 -6.50
C ARG A 10 17.20 -11.97 -6.73
N PHE A 11 17.46 -12.76 -7.76
CA PHE A 11 16.65 -13.93 -8.12
C PHE A 11 17.37 -15.20 -7.69
N SER A 12 16.63 -16.14 -7.12
CA SER A 12 17.07 -17.52 -6.94
C SER A 12 15.97 -18.48 -7.35
N SER A 13 16.35 -19.68 -7.75
CA SER A 13 15.38 -20.74 -8.03
C SER A 13 15.90 -22.08 -7.52
N GLY A 14 14.97 -22.96 -7.16
CA GLY A 14 15.28 -24.29 -6.67
C GLY A 14 14.10 -25.24 -6.85
N LEU A 15 14.37 -26.52 -6.63
CA LEU A 15 13.35 -27.56 -6.58
C LEU A 15 13.01 -27.84 -5.12
N ALA A 16 11.79 -27.50 -4.70
CA ALA A 16 11.22 -27.97 -3.46
C ALA A 16 10.65 -29.38 -3.68
N GLN A 17 10.87 -30.29 -2.74
CA GLN A 17 10.39 -31.66 -2.83
C GLN A 17 9.55 -32.00 -1.60
N CYS A 18 8.45 -32.71 -1.79
CA CYS A 18 7.71 -33.31 -0.69
C CYS A 18 7.11 -34.65 -1.10
N ARG A 19 7.00 -35.56 -0.12
CA ARG A 19 6.24 -36.80 -0.29
C ARG A 19 4.80 -36.59 0.17
N VAL A 20 3.84 -36.96 -0.66
CA VAL A 20 2.42 -36.88 -0.32
C VAL A 20 1.80 -38.28 -0.24
N GLY A 21 0.94 -38.49 0.76
CA GLY A 21 0.22 -39.74 0.92
C GLY A 21 -0.81 -39.97 -0.21
N PRO A 22 -1.26 -41.22 -0.44
CA PRO A 22 -2.19 -41.56 -1.52
C PRO A 22 -3.48 -40.72 -1.52
N ALA A 23 -4.07 -40.50 -0.34
CA ALA A 23 -5.30 -39.71 -0.21
C ALA A 23 -5.14 -38.25 -0.65
N LEU A 24 -3.98 -37.64 -0.35
CA LEU A 24 -3.71 -36.25 -0.70
C LEU A 24 -3.35 -36.11 -2.19
N SER A 25 -2.58 -37.08 -2.71
CA SER A 25 -2.27 -37.23 -4.13
C SER A 25 -3.55 -37.30 -4.97
N ALA A 26 -4.49 -38.17 -4.59
CA ALA A 26 -5.79 -38.30 -5.27
C ALA A 26 -6.64 -37.01 -5.16
N LYS A 27 -6.71 -36.40 -3.97
CA LYS A 27 -7.52 -35.19 -3.74
C LYS A 27 -7.10 -33.99 -4.60
N TYR A 28 -5.79 -33.80 -4.79
CA TYR A 28 -5.25 -32.62 -5.48
C TYR A 28 -4.62 -32.92 -6.85
N GLY A 29 -4.66 -34.18 -7.31
CA GLY A 29 -4.07 -34.59 -8.59
C GLY A 29 -2.56 -34.41 -8.67
N MET A 30 -1.83 -34.71 -7.58
CA MET A 30 -0.38 -34.48 -7.47
C MET A 30 0.38 -35.81 -7.41
N ALA A 31 1.59 -35.89 -7.98
CA ALA A 31 2.47 -37.06 -7.83
C ALA A 31 2.85 -37.27 -6.35
N GLN A 32 3.07 -38.52 -5.93
CA GLN A 32 3.50 -38.82 -4.55
C GLN A 32 4.89 -38.31 -4.23
N ASP A 33 5.81 -38.35 -5.19
CA ASP A 33 7.09 -37.64 -5.13
C ASP A 33 6.93 -36.29 -5.83
N ASN A 34 6.39 -35.31 -5.10
CA ASN A 34 6.01 -34.02 -5.65
C ASN A 34 7.22 -33.08 -5.65
N GLN A 35 7.74 -32.80 -6.85
CA GLN A 35 8.83 -31.84 -7.06
C GLN A 35 8.29 -30.56 -7.67
N GLN A 36 8.62 -29.42 -7.08
CA GLN A 36 8.05 -28.12 -7.40
C GLN A 36 9.15 -27.11 -7.65
N ARG A 37 9.14 -26.45 -8.82
CA ARG A 37 10.00 -25.29 -9.06
C ARG A 37 9.50 -24.12 -8.22
N VAL A 38 10.39 -23.58 -7.40
CA VAL A 38 10.14 -22.37 -6.61
C VAL A 38 11.11 -21.30 -7.04
N VAL A 39 10.60 -20.11 -7.29
CA VAL A 39 11.39 -18.91 -7.59
C VAL A 39 11.27 -17.97 -6.41
N SER A 40 12.40 -17.43 -5.95
CA SER A 40 12.44 -16.40 -4.93
C SER A 40 12.95 -15.09 -5.52
N VAL A 41 12.27 -13.99 -5.20
CA VAL A 41 12.66 -12.64 -5.56
C VAL A 41 12.92 -11.88 -4.27
N THR A 42 14.15 -11.42 -4.08
CA THR A 42 14.54 -10.61 -2.93
C THR A 42 14.81 -9.19 -3.39
N ASN A 43 14.09 -8.21 -2.84
CA ASN A 43 14.42 -6.81 -2.98
C ASN A 43 15.70 -6.54 -2.17
N THR A 44 16.78 -6.08 -2.81
CA THR A 44 18.10 -5.88 -2.17
C THR A 44 18.20 -4.52 -1.47
N THR A 45 17.18 -3.67 -1.58
CA THR A 45 17.06 -2.41 -0.83
C THR A 45 16.28 -2.63 0.46
N THR A 46 15.11 -3.28 0.40
CA THR A 46 14.26 -3.52 1.59
C THR A 46 14.54 -4.85 2.27
N PHE A 47 15.32 -5.72 1.64
CA PHE A 47 15.57 -7.12 2.03
C PHE A 47 14.33 -8.00 2.12
N GLN A 48 13.16 -7.49 1.70
CA GLN A 48 11.93 -8.26 1.63
C GLN A 48 12.02 -9.31 0.52
N GLN A 49 11.37 -10.46 0.74
CA GLN A 49 11.43 -11.59 -0.16
C GLN A 49 10.03 -12.14 -0.47
N ALA A 50 9.79 -12.43 -1.75
CA ALA A 50 8.58 -13.08 -2.24
C ALA A 50 8.91 -14.42 -2.92
N TRP A 51 8.09 -15.44 -2.67
CA TRP A 51 8.29 -16.80 -3.19
C TRP A 51 7.12 -17.18 -4.08
N PHE A 52 7.44 -17.60 -5.30
CA PHE A 52 6.49 -17.98 -6.33
C PHE A 52 6.58 -19.48 -6.58
N ASN A 53 5.43 -20.15 -6.51
CA ASN A 53 5.29 -21.58 -6.76
C ASN A 53 4.02 -21.78 -7.59
N GLU A 54 4.19 -22.19 -8.84
CA GLU A 54 3.09 -22.37 -9.80
C GLU A 54 2.06 -23.37 -9.29
N VAL A 55 2.52 -24.44 -8.64
CA VAL A 55 1.66 -25.50 -8.12
C VAL A 55 0.73 -24.98 -7.02
N ARG A 56 1.16 -23.98 -6.24
CA ARG A 56 0.31 -23.30 -5.24
C ARG A 56 -0.82 -22.50 -5.90
N GLY A 57 -0.57 -21.89 -7.06
CA GLY A 57 -1.58 -21.14 -7.81
C GLY A 57 -2.74 -21.99 -8.30
N ARG A 58 -2.49 -23.29 -8.55
CA ARG A 58 -3.51 -24.27 -8.98
C ARG A 58 -4.37 -24.82 -7.85
N LYS A 59 -4.04 -24.53 -6.58
CA LYS A 59 -4.86 -24.97 -5.45
C LYS A 59 -6.21 -24.25 -5.51
N PRO A 60 -7.35 -24.98 -5.46
CA PRO A 60 -8.67 -24.36 -5.39
C PRO A 60 -8.70 -23.32 -4.27
N GLN A 61 -8.87 -22.05 -4.63
CA GLN A 61 -9.01 -20.97 -3.67
C GLN A 61 -10.46 -21.00 -3.17
N THR A 62 -10.66 -21.37 -1.91
CA THR A 62 -12.00 -21.38 -1.28
C THR A 62 -12.44 -19.98 -0.83
N PHE A 63 -11.59 -18.97 -1.03
CA PHE A 63 -11.89 -17.59 -0.67
C PHE A 63 -12.77 -16.95 -1.75
N THR A 64 -14.07 -16.91 -1.51
CA THR A 64 -14.97 -15.96 -2.16
C THR A 64 -14.72 -14.60 -1.52
N ALA A 65 -13.86 -13.78 -2.13
CA ALA A 65 -13.80 -12.37 -1.75
C ALA A 65 -15.18 -11.75 -2.02
N SER A 66 -15.77 -11.14 -1.00
CA SER A 66 -16.95 -10.27 -1.19
C SER A 66 -16.56 -9.19 -2.20
N GLN A 67 -17.28 -9.10 -3.31
CA GLN A 67 -16.97 -8.14 -4.39
C GLN A 67 -17.38 -6.70 -4.04
N THR A 68 -18.01 -6.47 -2.88
CA THR A 68 -18.45 -5.15 -2.46
C THR A 68 -17.27 -4.39 -1.85
N LEU A 69 -16.52 -3.69 -2.70
CA LEU A 69 -15.59 -2.66 -2.25
C LEU A 69 -16.42 -1.50 -1.69
N VAL A 70 -16.36 -1.30 -0.37
CA VAL A 70 -16.97 -0.13 0.27
C VAL A 70 -16.14 1.09 -0.11
N ASP A 71 -16.78 2.12 -0.63
CA ASP A 71 -16.12 3.41 -0.87
C ASP A 71 -15.76 4.06 0.47
N PRO A 72 -14.46 4.17 0.82
CA PRO A 72 -14.04 4.76 2.08
C PRO A 72 -14.34 6.27 2.17
N THR A 73 -14.66 6.91 1.04
CA THR A 73 -14.98 8.34 0.97
C THR A 73 -16.49 8.61 0.93
N GLY A 74 -17.31 7.61 0.60
CA GLY A 74 -18.74 7.75 0.30
C GLY A 74 -19.63 8.14 1.49
N GLY A 75 -19.12 8.05 2.72
CA GLY A 75 -19.84 8.49 3.93
C GLY A 75 -19.66 9.96 4.31
N GLY A 76 -18.77 10.69 3.61
CA GLY A 76 -18.31 12.02 4.02
C GLY A 76 -18.62 13.17 3.04
N GLY A 77 -17.93 14.30 3.25
CA GLY A 77 -18.04 15.52 2.45
C GLY A 77 -18.01 16.79 3.32
N PRO A 78 -18.04 17.99 2.73
CA PRO A 78 -18.14 19.25 3.47
C PRO A 78 -19.29 19.21 4.49
N GLY A 79 -19.00 19.58 5.73
CA GLY A 79 -19.95 19.53 6.86
C GLY A 79 -20.10 18.17 7.56
N LYS A 80 -19.49 17.11 7.04
CA LYS A 80 -19.44 15.76 7.67
C LYS A 80 -18.02 15.22 7.86
N CYS A 81 -17.04 15.84 7.21
CA CYS A 81 -15.64 15.45 7.23
C CYS A 81 -14.82 16.56 7.88
N ASP A 82 -14.13 16.24 8.97
CA ASP A 82 -13.26 17.18 9.70
C ASP A 82 -12.17 17.78 8.79
N PHE A 83 -11.66 17.01 7.82
CA PHE A 83 -10.64 17.51 6.88
C PHE A 83 -11.18 18.50 5.85
N CYS A 84 -12.49 18.52 5.59
CA CYS A 84 -13.09 19.54 4.73
C CYS A 84 -13.19 20.91 5.43
N ASP A 85 -13.18 20.93 6.78
CA ASP A 85 -13.14 22.13 7.61
C ASP A 85 -11.80 22.21 8.37
N TRP A 86 -10.71 21.96 7.64
CA TRP A 86 -9.38 21.79 8.23
C TRP A 86 -8.92 22.98 9.07
N GLU A 87 -9.37 24.21 8.77
CA GLU A 87 -9.03 25.42 9.52
C GLU A 87 -9.46 25.30 10.99
N ASN A 88 -10.66 24.76 11.22
CA ASN A 88 -11.29 24.70 12.54
C ASN A 88 -11.17 23.31 13.18
N MET A 89 -11.13 22.25 12.37
CA MET A 89 -11.25 20.86 12.81
C MET A 89 -9.91 20.09 12.78
N THR A 90 -8.79 20.76 12.48
CA THR A 90 -7.46 20.16 12.61
C THR A 90 -6.54 21.04 13.43
N ALA A 91 -5.54 20.46 14.11
CA ALA A 91 -4.51 21.26 14.78
C ALA A 91 -3.51 21.82 13.75
N GLN A 92 -2.68 22.78 14.17
CA GLN A 92 -1.52 23.25 13.43
C GLN A 92 -0.25 23.04 14.25
N ASP A 93 0.88 22.95 13.57
CA ASP A 93 2.17 22.91 14.25
C ASP A 93 2.56 24.27 14.83
N SER A 94 3.58 24.31 15.68
CA SER A 94 4.10 25.55 16.32
C SER A 94 4.62 26.59 15.34
N TRP A 95 4.94 26.18 14.11
CA TRP A 95 5.43 26.97 13.00
C TRP A 95 4.31 27.32 12.00
N GLY A 96 3.06 27.01 12.36
CA GLY A 96 1.87 27.33 11.60
C GLY A 96 1.55 26.28 10.54
N ARG A 97 0.86 26.73 9.48
CA ARG A 97 0.47 25.91 8.34
C ARG A 97 1.16 26.39 7.08
N HIS A 98 1.58 25.44 6.26
CA HIS A 98 1.98 25.71 4.89
C HIS A 98 0.72 25.64 4.04
N ASP A 99 0.24 26.80 3.61
CA ASP A 99 -0.99 26.92 2.86
C ASP A 99 -0.73 27.25 1.37
N ARG A 100 -1.33 26.46 0.48
CA ARG A 100 -1.25 26.59 -0.98
C ARG A 100 -2.66 26.61 -1.58
N PRO A 101 -2.82 26.99 -2.85
CA PRO A 101 -4.14 27.03 -3.49
C PRO A 101 -4.93 25.73 -3.36
N HIS A 102 -4.27 24.57 -3.42
CA HIS A 102 -4.96 23.27 -3.44
C HIS A 102 -4.66 22.33 -2.26
N ALA A 103 -3.65 22.65 -1.46
CA ALA A 103 -3.22 21.79 -0.36
C ALA A 103 -2.76 22.60 0.85
N VAL A 104 -2.81 21.97 2.02
CA VAL A 104 -2.45 22.60 3.30
C VAL A 104 -1.86 21.59 4.27
N THR A 105 -0.98 22.04 5.18
CA THR A 105 -0.56 21.21 6.32
C THR A 105 -1.50 21.34 7.52
N ALA A 106 -1.59 20.25 8.25
CA ALA A 106 -2.20 20.19 9.58
C ALA A 106 -1.30 19.37 10.53
N SER A 107 -1.56 19.48 11.82
CA SER A 107 -0.90 18.69 12.85
C SER A 107 -1.86 17.67 13.43
N ASN A 108 -1.32 16.54 13.90
CA ASN A 108 -2.04 15.70 14.85
C ASN A 108 -2.20 16.47 16.17
N LEU A 109 -3.37 16.34 16.81
CA LEU A 109 -3.63 16.93 18.13
C LEU A 109 -2.82 16.21 19.23
N PHE A 110 -2.67 14.89 19.10
CA PHE A 110 -1.93 14.06 20.05
C PHE A 110 -0.62 13.59 19.41
N LYS A 111 0.50 14.16 19.87
CA LYS A 111 1.86 13.82 19.41
C LYS A 111 2.50 12.79 20.33
N TYR A 112 3.43 12.00 19.79
CA TYR A 112 4.08 10.92 20.54
C TYR A 112 5.58 10.91 20.30
N GLY A 113 6.39 11.02 21.35
CA GLY A 113 7.86 10.83 21.33
C GLY A 113 8.66 11.89 20.55
N GLU A 114 8.34 12.09 19.28
CA GLU A 114 8.95 13.05 18.37
C GLU A 114 8.06 14.30 18.21
N PRO A 115 8.66 15.49 18.02
CA PRO A 115 7.94 16.76 18.11
C PRO A 115 6.99 17.05 16.93
N PHE A 116 7.09 16.34 15.81
CA PHE A 116 6.39 16.69 14.57
C PHE A 116 5.71 15.48 13.93
N HIS A 117 4.40 15.38 14.13
CA HIS A 117 3.51 14.45 13.44
C HIS A 117 2.40 15.26 12.78
N GLY A 118 2.46 15.38 11.46
CA GLY A 118 1.54 16.20 10.68
C GLY A 118 0.80 15.45 9.59
N LEU A 119 -0.06 16.18 8.91
CA LEU A 119 -0.86 15.76 7.77
C LEU A 119 -0.63 16.77 6.63
N ALA A 120 -0.63 16.27 5.39
CA ALA A 120 -0.79 17.10 4.20
C ALA A 120 -2.16 16.75 3.59
N LEU A 121 -2.99 17.76 3.40
CA LEU A 121 -4.39 17.59 3.00
C LEU A 121 -4.66 18.31 1.69
N PHE A 122 -5.44 17.71 0.80
CA PHE A 122 -6.09 18.45 -0.27
C PHE A 122 -7.24 19.30 0.32
N LYS A 123 -7.52 20.45 -0.30
CA LYS A 123 -8.66 21.31 0.06
C LYS A 123 -10.00 20.82 -0.51
N HIS A 124 -10.12 19.53 -0.82
CA HIS A 124 -11.35 18.86 -1.25
C HIS A 124 -11.43 17.45 -0.67
N HIS A 125 -12.64 16.89 -0.65
CA HIS A 125 -12.95 15.66 0.08
C HIS A 125 -12.32 14.39 -0.50
N ASP A 126 -12.39 14.19 -1.82
CA ASP A 126 -11.86 12.98 -2.46
C ASP A 126 -10.34 13.12 -2.68
N PRO A 127 -9.48 12.39 -1.95
CA PRO A 127 -8.04 12.54 -2.05
C PRO A 127 -7.43 11.90 -3.31
N LEU A 128 -8.21 11.13 -4.09
CA LEU A 128 -7.76 10.49 -5.33
C LEU A 128 -8.16 11.28 -6.58
N ALA A 129 -9.10 12.22 -6.45
CA ALA A 129 -9.55 13.10 -7.54
C ALA A 129 -8.70 14.37 -7.68
N PHE A 130 -7.38 14.23 -7.87
CA PHE A 130 -6.47 15.37 -8.02
C PHE A 130 -5.97 15.56 -9.47
N SER A 131 -5.70 16.81 -9.83
CA SER A 131 -4.92 17.17 -11.02
C SER A 131 -3.42 17.22 -10.73
N HIS A 132 -2.59 17.32 -11.77
CA HIS A 132 -1.14 17.49 -11.61
C HIS A 132 -0.77 18.73 -10.78
N GLN A 133 -1.52 19.83 -10.93
CA GLN A 133 -1.26 21.05 -10.16
C GLN A 133 -1.57 20.86 -8.68
N GLN A 134 -2.68 20.18 -8.36
CA GLN A 134 -3.03 19.89 -6.98
C GLN A 134 -2.00 18.96 -6.34
N LEU A 135 -1.55 17.92 -7.05
CA LEU A 135 -0.49 17.04 -6.56
C LEU A 135 0.82 17.81 -6.32
N ALA A 136 1.18 18.74 -7.21
CA ALA A 136 2.36 19.58 -7.04
C ALA A 136 2.26 20.43 -5.77
N ASP A 137 1.10 21.03 -5.49
CA ASP A 137 0.85 21.77 -4.25
C ASP A 137 0.96 20.86 -3.02
N LEU A 138 0.38 19.65 -3.06
CA LEU A 138 0.46 18.68 -1.96
C LEU A 138 1.90 18.30 -1.64
N LEU A 139 2.70 18.02 -2.68
CA LEU A 139 4.13 17.70 -2.52
C LEU A 139 4.94 18.91 -2.04
N ALA A 140 4.56 20.13 -2.43
CA ALA A 140 5.25 21.34 -2.02
C ALA A 140 5.02 21.63 -0.53
N VAL A 141 3.83 21.36 0.01
CA VAL A 141 3.55 21.55 1.44
C VAL A 141 4.14 20.42 2.31
N SER A 142 4.49 19.27 1.73
CA SER A 142 5.07 18.12 2.44
C SER A 142 6.60 18.09 2.51
N GLN A 143 7.30 19.04 1.89
CA GLN A 143 8.78 19.12 1.85
C GLN A 143 9.37 19.95 3.00
N SER A 144 8.60 20.12 4.06
CA SER A 144 8.83 21.06 5.17
C SER A 144 9.69 20.45 6.27
#